data_AF-A0A510JIU7-F1
#
_entry.id   AF-A0A510JIU7-F1
#
_cell.length_a   1.000
_cell.length_b   1.000
_cell.length_c   1.000
_cell.angle_alpha   90.00
_cell.angle_beta   90.00
_cell.angle_gamma   90.00
#
_symmetry.space_group_name_H-M   'P 1'
#
loop_
_entity.id
_entity.type
_entity.pdbx_description
1 polymer ?
#
loop_
_entity_poly.entity_id
_entity_poly.type
_entity_poly.pdbx_seq_one_letter_code
_entity_poly.pdbx_strand_id
1 'polypeptide(L)' 'MKNVLRVLFLGSLMLSITACELFSPKEWAKYQRGKAKRGYTCDYHRDRGYECYDKRPFCKRDSTGEITECTAD' A
#
# COMPACT_ATOMS: atom_id res chain seq x y z
N MET A 1 -8.24 18.66 36.90
CA MET A 1 -7.12 18.14 36.09
C MET A 1 -7.06 16.61 36.02
N LYS A 2 -7.22 15.86 37.12
CA LYS A 2 -7.19 14.37 37.12
C LYS A 2 -8.14 13.70 36.12
N ASN A 3 -9.35 14.23 35.95
CA ASN A 3 -10.35 13.64 35.04
C ASN A 3 -10.00 13.89 33.56
N VAL A 4 -9.44 15.06 33.24
CA VAL A 4 -8.98 15.40 31.89
C VAL A 4 -7.81 14.49 31.48
N LEU A 5 -6.84 14.29 32.39
CA LEU A 5 -5.72 13.38 32.15
C LEU A 5 -6.19 11.94 31.89
N ARG A 6 -7.17 11.45 32.66
CA ARG A 6 -7.77 10.11 32.46
C ARG A 6 -8.40 9.95 31.08
N VAL A 7 -9.18 10.94 30.63
CA VAL A 7 -9.83 10.89 29.31
C VAL A 7 -8.79 10.88 28.19
N LEU A 8 -7.72 11.67 28.31
CA LEU A 8 -6.62 11.69 27.34
C LEU A 8 -5.90 10.35 27.25
N PHE A 9 -5.60 9.72 28.40
CA PHE A 9 -4.97 8.40 28.43
C PHE A 9 -5.86 7.30 27.82
N LEU A 10 -7.16 7.33 28.11
CA LEU A 10 -8.12 6.38 27.52
C LEU A 10 -8.23 6.58 26.00
N GLY A 11 -8.28 7.83 25.54
CA GLY A 11 -8.32 8.17 24.13
C GLY A 11 -7.04 7.74 23.39
N SER A 12 -5.86 8.01 23.95
CA SER A 12 -4.59 7.60 23.33
C SER A 12 -4.47 6.09 23.25
N LEU A 13 -4.91 5.35 24.29
CA LEU A 13 -4.87 3.90 24.31
C LEU A 13 -5.74 3.31 23.19
N MET A 14 -6.97 3.81 23.02
CA MET A 14 -7.86 3.38 21.94
C MET A 14 -7.27 3.66 20.56
N LEU A 15 -6.72 4.85 20.35
CA LEU A 15 -6.05 5.21 19.09
C LEU A 15 -4.86 4.29 18.81
N SER A 16 -4.07 3.95 19.83
CA SER A 16 -2.91 3.06 19.70
C SER A 16 -3.31 1.66 19.26
N ILE A 17 -4.38 1.12 19.85
CA ILE A 17 -4.92 -0.21 19.49
C ILE A 17 -5.44 -0.19 18.04
N THR A 18 -6.24 0.83 17.68
CA THR A 18 -6.75 0.95 16.31
C THR A 18 -5.65 1.14 15.27
N ALA A 19 -4.55 1.83 15.63
CA ALA A 19 -3.40 1.97 14.75
C ALA A 19 -2.68 0.64 14.52
N CYS A 20 -2.57 -0.23 15.54
CA CYS A 20 -1.93 -1.54 15.40
C CYS A 20 -2.70 -2.46 14.43
N GLU A 21 -4.03 -2.43 14.46
CA GLU A 21 -4.89 -3.21 13.54
C GLU A 21 -4.90 -2.61 12.12
N LEU A 22 -5.03 -1.29 12.01
CA LEU A 22 -5.09 -0.60 10.71
C LEU A 22 -3.74 -0.64 9.97
N PHE A 23 -2.64 -0.57 10.71
CA PHE A 23 -1.27 -0.69 10.19
C PHE A 23 -0.69 -2.07 10.46
N SER A 24 -1.48 -3.14 10.23
CA SER A 24 -0.96 -4.50 10.30
C SER A 24 0.35 -4.61 9.49
N PRO A 25 1.48 -4.96 10.14
CA PRO A 25 2.77 -5.05 9.45
C PRO A 25 2.74 -5.98 8.23
N LYS A 26 1.87 -6.99 8.27
CA LYS A 26 1.64 -7.95 7.18
C LYS A 26 1.00 -7.27 5.96
N GLU A 27 -0.03 -6.47 6.16
CA GLU A 27 -0.69 -5.74 5.07
C GLU A 27 0.22 -4.66 4.48
N TRP A 28 0.99 -3.97 5.35
CA TRP A 28 2.00 -3.03 4.88
C TRP A 28 3.10 -3.70 4.06
N ALA A 29 3.60 -4.86 4.50
CA ALA A 29 4.58 -5.64 3.73
C ALA A 29 4.00 -6.11 2.38
N LYS A 30 2.72 -6.51 2.33
CA LYS A 30 2.02 -6.89 1.09
C LYS A 30 1.89 -5.70 0.14
N TYR A 31 1.51 -4.53 0.66
CA TYR A 31 1.47 -3.28 -0.12
C TYR A 31 2.84 -2.93 -0.69
N GLN A 32 3.90 -2.98 0.13
CA GLN A 32 5.27 -2.67 -0.31
C GLN A 32 5.79 -3.66 -1.35
N ARG A 33 5.50 -4.97 -1.21
CA ARG A 33 5.80 -5.97 -2.25
C ARG A 33 5.09 -5.65 -3.56
N GLY A 34 3.82 -5.25 -3.51
CA GLY A 34 3.06 -4.81 -4.68
C GLY A 34 3.65 -3.54 -5.31
N LYS A 35 4.12 -2.60 -4.49
CA LYS A 35 4.73 -1.35 -4.94
C LYS A 35 6.12 -1.57 -5.54
N ALA A 36 6.95 -2.42 -4.94
CA ALA A 36 8.28 -2.77 -5.45
C ALA A 36 8.23 -3.46 -6.81
N LYS A 37 7.11 -4.13 -7.12
CA LYS A 37 6.86 -4.72 -8.44
C LYS A 37 6.35 -3.71 -9.46
N ARG A 38 5.90 -2.51 -9.06
CA ARG A 38 5.48 -1.45 -10.01
C ARG A 38 6.72 -0.83 -10.65
N GLY A 39 6.93 -1.13 -11.92
CA GLY A 39 7.93 -0.45 -12.75
C GLY A 39 7.44 0.93 -13.19
N TYR A 40 8.36 1.74 -13.69
CA TYR A 40 8.06 2.99 -14.38
C TYR A 40 8.34 2.80 -15.87
N THR A 41 7.39 3.17 -16.74
CA THR A 41 7.58 3.04 -18.18
C THR A 41 7.27 4.36 -18.86
N CYS A 42 7.96 4.62 -19.96
CA CYS A 42 7.80 5.81 -20.77
C CYS A 42 7.66 5.38 -22.22
N ASP A 43 6.49 5.63 -22.80
CA ASP A 43 6.21 5.34 -24.18
C ASP A 43 6.27 6.62 -25.02
N TYR A 44 6.71 6.49 -26.26
CA TYR A 44 6.71 7.60 -27.21
C TYR A 44 5.48 7.52 -28.11
N HIS A 45 4.62 8.53 -28.01
CA HIS A 45 3.47 8.73 -28.87
C HIS A 45 3.78 9.83 -29.89
N ARG A 46 3.63 9.55 -31.19
CA ARG A 46 3.94 10.50 -32.28
C ARG A 46 3.19 11.83 -32.15
N ASP A 47 2.01 11.79 -31.56
CA ASP A 47 1.05 12.88 -31.38
C ASP A 47 1.21 13.63 -30.05
N ARG A 48 1.76 12.97 -29.01
CA ARG A 48 1.80 13.51 -27.63
C ARG A 48 3.19 13.56 -27.00
N GLY A 49 4.22 13.08 -27.71
CA GLY A 49 5.59 13.01 -27.22
C GLY A 49 5.81 11.84 -26.24
N TYR A 50 6.80 11.97 -25.36
CA TYR A 50 7.05 10.98 -24.31
C TYR A 50 5.98 11.09 -23.21
N GLU A 51 5.24 10.00 -22.99
CA GLU A 51 4.29 9.86 -21.90
C GLU A 51 4.80 8.78 -20.95
N CYS A 52 5.04 9.16 -19.69
CA CYS A 52 5.48 8.23 -18.67
C CYS A 52 4.36 7.92 -17.70
N TYR A 53 4.25 6.65 -17.33
CA TYR A 53 3.22 6.18 -16.43
C TYR A 53 3.75 5.07 -15.51
N ASP A 54 3.13 4.97 -14.34
CA ASP A 54 3.33 3.83 -13.45
C ASP A 54 2.86 2.57 -14.19
N LYS A 55 3.81 1.72 -14.59
CA LYS A 55 3.49 0.43 -15.18
C LYS A 55 2.96 -0.44 -14.05
N ARG A 56 1.62 -0.55 -13.99
CA ARG A 56 0.99 -1.54 -13.11
C ARG A 56 1.50 -2.90 -13.57
N PRO A 57 2.25 -3.62 -12.72
CA PRO A 57 2.82 -4.88 -13.10
C PRO A 57 1.68 -5.85 -13.32
N PHE A 58 1.78 -6.66 -14.37
CA PHE A 58 0.80 -7.69 -14.60
C PHE A 58 0.99 -8.75 -13.52
N CYS A 59 0.12 -8.72 -12.52
CA CYS A 59 0.16 -9.64 -11.40
C CYS A 59 -0.79 -10.81 -11.63
N LYS A 60 -0.27 -12.02 -11.74
CA LYS A 60 -1.08 -13.25 -11.65
C LYS A 60 -1.55 -13.43 -10.22
N ARG A 61 -2.81 -13.84 -10.08
CA ARG A 61 -3.42 -14.21 -8.81
C ARG A 61 -3.76 -15.70 -8.83
N ASP A 62 -3.59 -16.37 -7.70
CA ASP A 62 -4.08 -17.74 -7.54
C ASP A 62 -5.59 -17.79 -7.30
N SER A 63 -6.12 -19.00 -7.11
CA SER A 63 -7.54 -19.24 -6.83
C SER A 63 -8.04 -18.64 -5.51
N THR A 64 -7.14 -18.26 -4.60
CA THR A 64 -7.45 -17.58 -3.35
C THR A 64 -7.44 -16.05 -3.50
N GLY A 65 -7.00 -15.55 -4.66
CA GLY A 65 -6.83 -14.13 -4.95
C GLY A 65 -5.51 -13.55 -4.45
N GLU A 66 -4.58 -14.38 -3.97
CA GLU A 66 -3.24 -13.95 -3.57
C GLU A 66 -2.35 -13.74 -4.80
N ILE A 67 -1.55 -12.68 -4.78
CA ILE A 67 -0.64 -12.34 -5.87
C ILE A 67 0.56 -13.28 -5.80
N THR A 68 0.68 -14.18 -6.76
CA THR A 68 1.76 -15.18 -6.82
C THR A 68 2.97 -14.64 -7.57
N GLU A 69 2.74 -14.04 -8.73
CA GLU A 69 3.78 -13.56 -9.62
C GLU A 69 3.37 -12.18 -10.14
N CYS A 70 4.32 -11.25 -10.26
CA CYS A 70 4.08 -10.11 -11.14
C CYS A 70 5.27 -9.88 -12.02
N THR A 71 4.99 -9.67 -13.29
CA THR A 71 5.99 -9.37 -14.31
C THR A 71 5.94 -7.87 -14.59
N ALA A 72 7.11 -7.24 -14.57
CA ALA A 72 7.30 -5.99 -15.28
C ALA A 72 7.58 -6.40 -16.73
N ASP A 73 6.54 -6.42 -17.57
CA ASP A 73 6.75 -6.65 -19.01
C ASP A 73 7.82 -5.71 -19.59
#